data_AF-A0A2B7YEJ9-F1
#
_entry.id   AF-A0A2B7YEJ9-F1
#
_cell.length_a   1.000
_cell.length_b   1.000
_cell.length_c   1.000
_cell.angle_alpha   90.00
_cell.angle_beta   90.00
_cell.angle_gamma   90.00
#
_symmetry.space_group_name_H-M   'P 1'
#
loop_
_entity.id
_entity.type
_entity.pdbx_description
1 polymer ?
#
loop_
_entity_poly.entity_id
_entity_poly.type
_entity_poly.pdbx_seq_one_letter_code
_entity_poly.pdbx_strand_id
1 'polypeptide(L)'
;MKENGNKLTFISMNGKTNYIKMERKIEERKNKFSGNSKIIFVIDTDNVSSNSNDLKLFNEIENYIKQKKYHLIFLNPDIERIFIPEKKIKNKSDKKIYARHFIWNDKINLNKLKSKDYSKNNTSNICIILEKIKNIIILRNNF
;
A
#
# COMPACT_ATOMS: atom_id res chain seq x y z
N MET A 1 19.37 25.46 3.80
CA MET A 1 19.92 24.25 3.16
C MET A 1 18.75 23.36 2.76
N LYS A 2 18.55 23.08 1.46
CA LYS A 2 17.50 22.14 1.02
C LYS A 2 18.03 20.72 1.25
N GLU A 3 17.32 19.92 2.05
CA GLU A 3 17.64 18.51 2.22
C GLU A 3 17.52 17.78 0.87
N ASN A 4 18.66 17.39 0.29
CA ASN A 4 18.74 16.62 -0.94
C ASN A 4 18.49 15.12 -0.65
N GLY A 5 17.28 14.78 -0.22
CA GLY A 5 16.89 13.40 0.10
C GLY A 5 15.50 13.05 -0.43
N ASN A 6 15.25 11.76 -0.66
CA ASN A 6 13.91 11.26 -0.98
C ASN A 6 12.97 11.52 0.19
N LYS A 7 11.82 12.17 -0.07
CA LYS A 7 10.81 12.48 0.96
C LYS A 7 9.62 11.54 0.82
N LEU A 8 9.26 10.88 1.92
CA LEU A 8 8.04 10.09 2.03
C LEU A 8 6.94 10.93 2.69
N THR A 9 5.80 11.10 2.00
CA THR A 9 4.65 11.84 2.53
C THR A 9 3.44 10.93 2.61
N PHE A 10 2.90 10.78 3.81
CA PHE A 10 1.66 10.04 4.03
C PHE A 10 0.42 10.90 3.79
N ILE A 11 -0.59 10.30 3.14
CA ILE A 11 -1.92 10.89 2.92
C ILE A 11 -2.95 9.85 3.36
N SER A 12 -3.64 10.11 4.48
CA SER A 12 -4.83 9.35 4.83
C SER A 12 -5.95 9.63 3.83
N MET A 13 -6.58 8.55 3.34
CA MET A 13 -7.72 8.57 2.43
C MET A 13 -9.06 8.85 3.11
N ASN A 14 -9.14 8.64 4.44
CA ASN A 14 -10.38 8.76 5.22
C ASN A 14 -11.54 7.92 4.64
N GLY A 15 -11.24 6.77 4.02
CA GLY A 15 -12.21 5.88 3.39
C GLY A 15 -11.80 5.48 1.97
N LYS A 16 -12.00 4.21 1.62
CA LYS A 16 -11.54 3.64 0.35
C LYS A 16 -12.24 4.26 -0.87
N THR A 17 -13.45 4.78 -0.71
CA THR A 17 -14.25 5.43 -1.77
C THR A 17 -13.87 6.89 -2.04
N ASN A 18 -12.99 7.49 -1.25
CA ASN A 18 -12.62 8.92 -1.40
C ASN A 18 -11.50 9.18 -2.41
N TYR A 19 -11.10 8.18 -3.21
CA TYR A 19 -9.93 8.26 -4.09
C TYR A 19 -9.97 9.38 -5.12
N ILE A 20 -11.16 9.72 -5.61
CA ILE A 20 -11.39 10.87 -6.50
C ILE A 20 -11.27 12.18 -5.71
N LYS A 21 -11.91 12.26 -4.52
CA LYS A 21 -11.91 13.48 -3.68
C LYS A 21 -10.51 13.86 -3.19
N MET A 22 -9.60 12.89 -3.08
CA MET A 22 -8.24 13.12 -2.59
C MET A 22 -7.28 13.65 -3.67
N GLU A 23 -7.68 13.75 -4.94
CA GLU A 23 -6.81 14.22 -6.02
C GLU A 23 -6.17 15.59 -5.75
N ARG A 24 -6.98 16.58 -5.37
CA ARG A 24 -6.48 17.92 -5.05
C ARG A 24 -5.41 17.88 -3.95
N LYS A 25 -5.66 17.10 -2.90
CA LYS A 25 -4.72 16.94 -1.77
C LYS A 25 -3.43 16.24 -2.20
N ILE A 26 -3.51 15.25 -3.09
CA ILE A 26 -2.33 14.59 -3.66
C ILE A 26 -1.49 15.62 -4.44
N GLU A 27 -2.13 16.43 -5.29
CA GLU A 27 -1.42 17.43 -6.11
C GLU A 27 -0.79 18.53 -5.26
N GLU A 28 -1.50 19.05 -4.26
CA GLU A 28 -0.94 20.01 -3.30
C GLU A 28 0.29 19.46 -2.58
N ARG A 29 0.31 18.18 -2.23
CA ARG A 29 1.48 17.56 -1.59
C ARG A 29 2.63 17.36 -2.56
N LYS A 30 2.36 16.99 -3.81
CA LYS A 30 3.40 16.90 -4.86
C LYS A 30 4.07 18.25 -5.07
N ASN A 31 3.29 19.32 -5.18
CA ASN A 31 3.79 20.67 -5.49
C ASN A 31 4.63 21.30 -4.37
N LYS A 32 4.59 20.75 -3.14
CA LYS A 32 5.47 21.18 -2.04
C LYS A 32 6.93 20.76 -2.22
N PHE A 33 7.21 19.83 -3.14
CA PHE A 33 8.55 19.30 -3.36
C PHE A 33 8.96 19.49 -4.82
N SER A 34 10.18 19.95 -5.05
CA SER A 34 10.76 19.98 -6.38
C SER A 34 11.17 18.58 -6.82
N GLY A 35 10.85 18.20 -8.05
CA GLY A 35 11.26 16.93 -8.67
C GLY A 35 10.10 16.00 -9.00
N ASN A 36 10.42 14.73 -9.27
CA ASN A 36 9.42 13.75 -9.69
C ASN A 36 8.84 13.04 -8.48
N SER A 37 7.54 13.20 -8.26
CA SER A 37 6.80 12.46 -7.24
C SER A 37 6.29 11.13 -7.80
N LYS A 38 6.38 10.06 -7.01
CA LYS A 38 5.72 8.77 -7.28
C LYS A 38 4.64 8.54 -6.24
N ILE A 39 3.47 8.11 -6.69
CA ILE A 39 2.34 7.83 -5.81
C ILE A 39 2.20 6.33 -5.64
N ILE A 40 2.20 5.89 -4.38
CA ILE A 40 1.89 4.53 -3.98
C ILE A 40 0.54 4.57 -3.29
N PHE A 41 -0.44 3.90 -3.88
CA PHE A 41 -1.78 3.75 -3.35
C PHE A 41 -1.87 2.40 -2.64
N VAL A 42 -2.23 2.40 -1.35
CA VAL A 42 -2.32 1.19 -0.54
C VAL A 42 -3.78 0.96 -0.16
N ILE A 43 -4.28 -0.25 -0.40
CA ILE A 43 -5.68 -0.61 -0.10
C ILE A 43 -5.79 -2.01 0.49
N ASP A 44 -6.57 -2.12 1.56
CA ASP A 44 -7.07 -3.40 2.07
C ASP A 44 -8.17 -3.92 1.12
N THR A 45 -8.10 -5.18 0.71
CA THR A 45 -9.09 -5.75 -0.21
C THR A 45 -10.34 -6.27 0.50
N ASP A 46 -10.39 -6.29 1.83
CA ASP A 46 -11.49 -6.89 2.59
C ASP A 46 -11.82 -8.29 2.05
N ASN A 47 -13.08 -8.56 1.70
CA ASN A 47 -13.54 -9.87 1.27
C ASN A 47 -13.74 -9.95 -0.25
N VAL A 48 -12.85 -9.40 -1.07
CA VAL A 48 -12.93 -9.44 -2.55
C VAL A 48 -13.18 -10.84 -3.14
N SER A 49 -12.78 -11.91 -2.44
CA SER A 49 -12.99 -13.29 -2.88
C SER A 49 -14.41 -13.81 -2.64
N SER A 50 -15.16 -13.19 -1.73
CA SER A 50 -16.50 -13.65 -1.32
C SER A 50 -17.57 -12.55 -1.35
N ASN A 51 -17.23 -11.31 -1.72
CA ASN A 51 -18.14 -10.18 -1.80
C ASN A 51 -17.99 -9.45 -3.14
N SER A 52 -19.05 -9.49 -3.95
CA SER A 52 -19.08 -8.88 -5.28
C SER A 52 -18.97 -7.35 -5.25
N ASN A 53 -19.46 -6.68 -4.21
CA ASN A 53 -19.35 -5.23 -4.07
C ASN A 53 -17.90 -4.81 -3.79
N ASP A 54 -17.19 -5.56 -2.94
CA ASP A 54 -15.77 -5.30 -2.64
C ASP A 54 -14.91 -5.53 -3.89
N LEU A 55 -15.20 -6.59 -4.66
CA LEU A 55 -14.54 -6.86 -5.94
C LEU A 55 -14.79 -5.74 -6.96
N LYS A 56 -16.04 -5.27 -7.09
CA LYS A 56 -16.38 -4.17 -7.98
C LYS A 56 -15.63 -2.89 -7.61
N LEU A 57 -15.65 -2.52 -6.33
CA LEU A 57 -14.93 -1.34 -5.83
C LEU A 57 -13.41 -1.47 -6.05
N PHE A 58 -12.83 -2.65 -5.81
CA PHE A 58 -11.42 -2.90 -6.05
C PHE A 58 -11.06 -2.71 -7.53
N ASN A 59 -11.85 -3.26 -8.46
CA ASN A 59 -11.63 -3.12 -9.89
C ASN A 59 -11.77 -1.66 -10.37
N GLU A 60 -12.73 -0.90 -9.83
CA GLU A 60 -12.87 0.53 -10.09
C GLU A 60 -11.62 1.31 -9.66
N ILE A 61 -11.12 1.04 -8.45
CA ILE A 61 -9.91 1.66 -7.91
C ILE A 61 -8.67 1.25 -8.72
N GLU A 62 -8.55 -0.01 -9.11
CA GLU A 62 -7.45 -0.51 -9.93
C GLU A 62 -7.41 0.21 -11.28
N ASN A 63 -8.55 0.35 -11.95
CA ASN A 63 -8.68 1.07 -13.21
C ASN A 63 -8.31 2.55 -13.06
N TYR A 64 -8.78 3.20 -12.00
CA TYR A 64 -8.42 4.58 -11.67
C TYR A 64 -6.90 4.74 -11.47
N ILE A 65 -6.25 3.84 -10.73
CA ILE A 65 -4.80 3.85 -10.48
C ILE A 65 -4.02 3.66 -11.79
N LYS A 66 -4.47 2.74 -12.66
CA LYS A 66 -3.88 2.52 -13.99
C LYS A 66 -3.93 3.81 -14.82
N GLN A 67 -5.08 4.49 -14.87
CA GLN A 67 -5.24 5.76 -15.60
C GLN A 67 -4.31 6.86 -15.06
N LYS A 68 -4.18 6.98 -13.73
CA LYS A 68 -3.31 7.97 -13.08
C LYS A 68 -1.82 7.60 -13.09
N LYS A 69 -1.47 6.40 -13.57
CA LYS A 69 -0.10 5.85 -13.57
C LYS A 69 0.50 5.79 -12.15
N TYR A 70 -0.32 5.48 -11.15
CA TYR A 70 0.13 5.26 -9.77
C TYR A 70 0.59 3.81 -9.58
N HIS A 71 1.24 3.53 -8.45
CA HIS A 71 1.58 2.17 -8.04
C HIS A 71 0.54 1.67 -7.03
N LEU A 72 -0.09 0.53 -7.30
CA LEU A 72 -1.06 -0.07 -6.39
C LEU A 72 -0.40 -1.13 -5.51
N ILE A 73 -0.56 -1.00 -4.19
CA ILE A 73 -0.33 -2.07 -3.22
C ILE A 73 -1.68 -2.56 -2.71
N PHE A 74 -1.92 -3.87 -2.83
CA PHE A 74 -3.06 -4.52 -2.19
C PHE A 74 -2.63 -5.21 -0.91
N LEU A 75 -3.52 -5.21 0.08
CA LEU A 75 -3.38 -5.94 1.32
C LEU A 75 -4.58 -6.89 1.43
N ASN A 76 -4.39 -8.20 1.22
CA ASN A 76 -5.49 -9.15 1.24
C ASN A 76 -5.54 -10.01 2.52
N PRO A 77 -6.60 -9.94 3.34
CA PRO A 77 -7.70 -8.97 3.25
C PRO A 77 -7.40 -7.63 3.95
N ASP A 78 -6.49 -7.64 4.95
CA ASP A 78 -6.08 -6.48 5.74
C ASP A 78 -4.59 -6.56 6.12
N ILE A 79 -4.01 -5.44 6.57
CA ILE A 79 -2.60 -5.37 6.99
C ILE A 79 -2.26 -6.38 8.09
N GLU A 80 -3.18 -6.59 9.04
CA GLU A 80 -2.88 -7.44 10.19
C GLU A 80 -2.72 -8.90 9.80
N ARG A 81 -3.61 -9.44 8.97
CA ARG A 81 -3.53 -10.85 8.53
C ARG A 81 -2.35 -11.13 7.61
N ILE A 82 -1.80 -10.09 6.99
CA ILE A 82 -0.61 -10.22 6.13
C ILE A 82 0.67 -10.28 6.95
N PHE A 83 0.77 -9.44 7.99
CA PHE A 83 2.00 -9.26 8.75
C PHE A 83 2.02 -9.95 10.10
N ILE A 84 0.86 -10.33 10.64
CA ILE A 84 0.71 -10.97 11.94
C ILE A 84 0.29 -12.43 11.71
N PRO A 85 0.99 -13.40 12.33
CA PRO A 85 0.57 -14.80 12.31
C PRO A 85 -0.86 -14.94 12.86
N GLU A 86 -1.76 -15.61 12.12
CA GLU A 86 -3.20 -15.70 12.42
C GLU A 86 -3.53 -16.09 13.87
N LYS A 87 -2.69 -16.93 14.49
CA LYS A 87 -2.87 -17.41 15.88
C LYS A 87 -2.72 -16.32 16.95
N LYS A 88 -2.27 -15.11 16.59
CA LYS A 88 -1.92 -14.03 17.53
C LYS A 88 -2.97 -12.94 17.68
N ILE A 89 -3.99 -12.90 16.83
CA ILE A 89 -5.05 -11.88 16.89
C ILE A 89 -6.33 -12.54 17.39
N LYS A 90 -6.73 -12.27 18.63
CA LYS A 90 -8.00 -12.75 19.19
C LYS A 90 -9.05 -11.64 19.22
N ASN A 91 -8.62 -10.37 19.31
CA ASN A 91 -9.53 -9.22 19.41
C ASN A 91 -8.95 -7.95 18.76
N LYS A 92 -9.75 -6.88 18.75
CA LYS A 92 -9.37 -5.57 18.18
C LYS A 92 -8.26 -4.85 18.96
N SER A 93 -8.12 -5.10 20.26
CA SER A 93 -7.01 -4.54 21.06
C SER A 93 -5.67 -5.17 20.69
N ASP A 94 -5.64 -6.46 20.41
CA ASP A 94 -4.44 -7.18 19.97
C ASP A 94 -3.91 -6.56 18.68
N LYS A 95 -4.80 -6.27 17.72
CA LYS A 95 -4.43 -5.57 16.46
C LYS A 95 -3.67 -4.27 16.74
N LYS A 96 -4.17 -3.42 17.65
CA LYS A 96 -3.52 -2.15 18.00
C LYS A 96 -2.16 -2.36 18.68
N ILE A 97 -2.06 -3.34 19.58
CA ILE A 97 -0.80 -3.67 20.27
C ILE A 97 0.24 -4.13 19.24
N TYR A 98 -0.12 -5.08 18.38
CA TYR A 98 0.78 -5.57 17.34
C TYR A 98 1.19 -4.49 16.35
N ALA A 99 0.27 -3.63 15.91
CA ALA A 99 0.62 -2.53 15.00
C ALA A 99 1.62 -1.55 15.63
N ARG A 100 1.47 -1.22 16.94
CA ARG A 100 2.40 -0.34 17.65
C ARG A 100 3.77 -0.98 17.89
N HIS A 101 3.81 -2.28 18.13
CA HIS A 101 5.03 -3.04 18.35
C HIS A 101 5.50 -3.78 17.10
N PHE A 102 5.00 -3.39 15.92
CA PHE A 102 5.40 -4.02 14.68
C PHE A 102 6.87 -3.66 14.42
N ILE A 103 7.71 -4.67 14.54
CA ILE A 103 9.11 -4.61 14.16
C ILE A 103 9.27 -5.65 13.06
N TRP A 104 10.00 -5.29 12.01
CA TRP A 104 10.38 -6.25 10.97
C TRP A 104 11.01 -7.47 11.63
N ASN A 105 10.48 -8.65 11.31
CA ASN A 105 10.92 -9.92 11.89
C ASN A 105 11.11 -10.92 10.76
N ASP A 106 12.20 -11.69 10.80
CA ASP A 106 12.55 -12.69 9.80
C ASP A 106 11.50 -13.81 9.66
N LYS A 107 10.56 -13.89 10.60
CA LYS A 107 9.40 -14.79 10.55
C LYS A 107 8.31 -14.34 9.56
N ILE A 108 8.41 -13.14 8.97
CA ILE A 108 7.50 -12.68 7.93
C ILE A 108 7.75 -13.50 6.65
N ASN A 109 6.71 -14.15 6.15
CA ASN A 109 6.81 -14.93 4.92
C ASN A 109 6.83 -13.99 3.70
N LEU A 110 8.04 -13.66 3.23
CA LEU A 110 8.24 -12.78 2.07
C LEU A 110 7.55 -13.26 0.80
N ASN A 111 7.39 -14.57 0.60
CA ASN A 111 6.69 -15.10 -0.58
C ASN A 111 5.23 -14.65 -0.62
N LYS A 112 4.58 -14.51 0.55
CA LYS A 112 3.23 -13.96 0.65
C LYS A 112 3.16 -12.47 0.32
N LEU A 113 4.26 -11.73 0.50
CA LEU A 113 4.37 -10.30 0.18
C LEU A 113 4.79 -10.03 -1.27
N LYS A 114 5.02 -11.09 -2.05
CA LYS A 114 5.34 -11.08 -3.48
C LYS A 114 4.21 -11.68 -4.34
N SER A 115 2.99 -11.74 -3.82
CA SER A 115 1.84 -12.20 -4.61
C SER A 115 1.40 -11.11 -5.58
N LYS A 116 1.07 -11.48 -6.82
CA LYS A 116 0.35 -10.61 -7.76
C LYS A 116 -1.16 -10.87 -7.77
N ASP A 117 -1.57 -11.89 -7.04
CA ASP A 117 -2.92 -12.43 -7.06
C ASP A 117 -3.63 -12.05 -5.77
N TYR A 118 -4.59 -11.12 -5.89
CA TYR A 118 -5.41 -10.64 -4.78
C TYR A 118 -6.53 -11.61 -4.40
N SER A 119 -6.71 -12.73 -5.11
CA SER A 119 -7.64 -13.80 -4.69
C SER A 119 -7.05 -14.70 -3.59
N LYS A 120 -5.72 -14.70 -3.43
CA LYS A 120 -5.03 -15.50 -2.41
C LYS A 120 -5.04 -14.80 -1.05
N ASN A 121 -5.68 -15.43 -0.07
CA ASN A 121 -5.77 -14.92 1.29
C ASN A 121 -4.39 -14.70 1.93
N ASN A 122 -4.30 -13.67 2.76
CA ASN A 122 -3.12 -13.30 3.55
C ASN A 122 -1.90 -13.02 2.66
N THR A 123 -2.10 -12.36 1.52
CA THR A 123 -1.04 -11.99 0.59
C THR A 123 -1.07 -10.51 0.23
N SER A 124 0.06 -10.02 -0.27
CA SER A 124 0.25 -8.66 -0.75
C SER A 124 1.26 -8.65 -1.90
N ASN A 125 1.26 -7.59 -2.70
CA ASN A 125 2.32 -7.27 -3.65
C ASN A 125 3.31 -6.22 -3.12
N ILE A 126 3.26 -5.85 -1.83
CA ILE A 126 4.06 -4.77 -1.24
C ILE A 126 5.56 -4.90 -1.55
N CYS A 127 6.15 -6.08 -1.44
CA CYS A 127 7.58 -6.26 -1.73
C CYS A 127 7.90 -5.98 -3.20
N ILE A 128 7.05 -6.42 -4.13
CA ILE A 128 7.24 -6.17 -5.58
C ILE A 128 7.23 -4.67 -5.86
N ILE A 129 6.28 -3.94 -5.29
CA ILE A 129 6.14 -2.50 -5.54
C ILE A 129 7.29 -1.72 -4.90
N LEU A 130 7.67 -2.05 -3.66
CA LEU A 130 8.80 -1.39 -3.00
C LEU A 130 10.13 -1.67 -3.69
N GLU A 131 10.37 -2.90 -4.16
CA GLU A 131 11.54 -3.23 -4.99
C GLU A 131 11.55 -2.40 -6.29
N LYS A 132 10.40 -2.26 -6.96
CA LYS A 132 10.26 -1.42 -8.16
C LYS A 132 10.60 0.06 -7.88
N ILE A 133 10.09 0.62 -6.79
CA ILE A 133 10.38 2.02 -6.40
C ILE A 133 11.85 2.21 -6.03
N LYS A 134 12.43 1.26 -5.28
CA LYS A 134 13.86 1.26 -4.95
C LYS A 134 14.71 1.31 -6.22
N ASN A 135 14.41 0.48 -7.22
CA ASN A 135 15.15 0.46 -8.48
C ASN A 135 15.04 1.78 -9.24
N ILE A 136 13.85 2.42 -9.25
CA ILE A 136 13.66 3.75 -9.87
C ILE A 136 14.54 4.80 -9.18
N ILE A 137 14.62 4.76 -7.86
CA ILE A 137 15.44 5.69 -7.08
C ILE A 137 16.93 5.46 -7.34
N ILE A 138 17.38 4.20 -7.32
CA ILE A 138 18.79 3.84 -7.55
C ILE A 138 19.23 4.24 -8.96
N LEU A 139 18.44 3.91 -9.99
CA LEU A 139 18.76 4.28 -11.37
C LEU A 139 18.93 5.79 -11.52
N ARG A 140 18.11 6.59 -10.83
CA ARG A 140 18.21 8.06 -10.88
C ARG A 140 19.50 8.60 -10.24
N ASN A 141 20.08 7.90 -9.27
CA ASN A 141 21.31 8.35 -8.62
C ASN A 141 22.57 7.99 -9.41
N ASN A 142 22.44 7.18 -10.46
CA ASN A 142 23.55 6.72 -11.30
C ASN A 142 23.66 7.49 -12.63
N PHE A 143 22.82 8.52 -12.83
CA PHE A 143 22.85 9.46 -13.96
C PHE A 143 22.79 10.89 -13.44
#